data_AF-A0AAJ6QZ32-F1
#
_entry.id   AF-A0AAJ6QZ32-F1
#
_cell.length_a   1.000
_cell.length_b   1.000
_cell.length_c   1.000
_cell.angle_alpha   90.00
_cell.angle_beta   90.00
_cell.angle_gamma   90.00
#
_symmetry.space_group_name_H-M   'P 1'
#
loop_
_entity.id
_entity.type
_entity.pdbx_description
1 polymer ?
#
loop_
_entity_poly.entity_id
_entity_poly.type
_entity_poly.pdbx_seq_one_letter_code
_entity_poly.pdbx_strand_id
1 'polypeptide(L)'
;MTLLRLRCNAFLAFVLSASIAVFAVGILGYTVLIPQFVGANVNQKMRLIPENEALERWANYSDPIYLSIHLFNITNIEEFRDGGPPRVQEIGPYVYLEKRTKRVDYMDENVISYSEYKSYRFLPEFSSGDPKEDIVHALNVPLVSVADFIEKTIPNFPWLEPVFQSVLHALTYKHDEDIVVRRTVDEMLFAGYDTPFVVEAVRLAKKALPSLEFDSHDRFGLLLNKNGSIADQYTVGTGAGDLPFTKIIEWNGKTELPYWGSDHCNQINGTDGSQFPPLTDKGNRLQIFSAELCRSIHLEHESDTEVKGIETQRYTVPAALYSSAEEVESNVCYCESPDKCDLSGIMNISKCRKGLPLMMSAPHFYMGEPKLSQDIIGLKPTKEKHETFLDISSMTGLVLRAAKRLQINIEVKPSLYVPTLENVTTRIIPVAWIEERMEATVSFTGLLKEKLVRPRNFAIAVCSLAVLIGGLSTVIVIVVSCIRDAKYFKSFDLKAISADDVRGAPEKTRENLEEATLSLKNGSETIVVTTRNGT
;
A
#
# COMPACT_ATOMS: atom_id res chain seq x y z
N MET A 1 34.71 3.49 -63.31
CA MET A 1 34.49 2.56 -62.17
C MET A 1 34.51 3.26 -60.81
N THR A 2 35.34 4.28 -60.60
CA THR A 2 35.46 5.08 -59.35
C THR A 2 34.20 5.87 -58.98
N LEU A 3 33.50 6.47 -59.94
CA LEU A 3 32.29 7.27 -59.66
C LEU A 3 31.10 6.43 -59.16
N LEU A 4 30.94 5.22 -59.70
CA LEU A 4 29.90 4.27 -59.28
C LEU A 4 30.19 3.73 -57.86
N ARG A 5 31.47 3.56 -57.50
CA ARG A 5 31.91 3.17 -56.15
C ARG A 5 31.64 4.26 -55.11
N LEU A 6 31.96 5.52 -55.42
CA LEU A 6 31.64 6.63 -54.53
C LEU A 6 30.13 6.73 -54.28
N ARG A 7 29.32 6.60 -55.34
CA ARG A 7 27.85 6.60 -55.21
C ARG A 7 27.32 5.44 -54.37
N CYS A 8 27.88 4.24 -54.53
CA CYS A 8 27.46 3.06 -53.75
C CYS A 8 27.89 3.15 -52.27
N ASN A 9 29.10 3.67 -51.99
CA ASN A 9 29.56 3.91 -50.62
C ASN A 9 28.74 5.00 -49.93
N ALA A 10 28.45 6.10 -50.65
CA ALA A 10 27.60 7.16 -50.14
C ALA A 10 26.18 6.65 -49.83
N PHE A 11 25.64 5.77 -50.67
CA PHE A 11 24.33 5.15 -50.45
C PHE A 11 24.34 4.21 -49.22
N LEU A 12 25.33 3.32 -49.09
CA LEU A 12 25.45 2.45 -47.91
C LEU A 12 25.64 3.26 -46.61
N ALA A 13 26.45 4.31 -46.65
CA ALA A 13 26.64 5.22 -45.52
C ALA A 13 25.34 5.95 -45.15
N PHE A 14 24.56 6.38 -46.14
CA PHE A 14 23.24 7.00 -45.92
C PHE A 14 22.23 6.02 -45.31
N VAL A 15 22.17 4.78 -45.81
CA VAL A 15 21.25 3.77 -45.25
C VAL A 15 21.68 3.37 -43.83
N LEU A 16 22.98 3.27 -43.57
CA LEU A 16 23.51 3.01 -42.23
C LEU A 16 23.14 4.14 -41.26
N SER A 17 23.35 5.41 -41.65
CA SER A 17 23.01 6.55 -40.80
C SER A 17 21.51 6.65 -40.54
N ALA A 18 20.67 6.42 -41.55
CA ALA A 18 19.22 6.36 -41.39
C ALA A 18 18.79 5.22 -40.46
N SER A 19 19.40 4.05 -40.58
CA SER A 19 19.11 2.87 -39.72
C SER A 19 19.48 3.13 -38.26
N ILE A 20 20.66 3.71 -38.03
CA ILE A 20 21.11 4.11 -36.70
C ILE A 20 20.19 5.20 -36.11
N ALA A 21 19.75 6.17 -36.92
CA ALA A 21 18.83 7.20 -36.47
C ALA A 21 17.47 6.60 -36.05
N VAL A 22 16.89 5.67 -36.82
CA VAL A 22 15.64 4.99 -36.46
C VAL A 22 15.81 4.17 -35.18
N PHE A 23 16.92 3.45 -35.05
CA PHE A 23 17.23 2.69 -33.84
C PHE A 23 17.36 3.61 -32.62
N ALA A 24 18.10 4.71 -32.74
CA ALA A 24 18.30 5.68 -31.67
C ALA A 24 16.99 6.38 -31.27
N VAL A 25 16.16 6.76 -32.24
CA VAL A 25 14.82 7.33 -31.98
C VAL A 25 13.90 6.30 -31.34
N GLY A 26 13.98 5.02 -31.74
CA GLY A 26 13.24 3.94 -31.11
C GLY A 26 13.61 3.76 -29.64
N ILE A 27 14.91 3.74 -29.33
CA ILE A 27 15.43 3.66 -27.95
C ILE A 27 15.00 4.90 -27.16
N LEU A 28 15.28 6.10 -27.66
CA LEU A 28 14.91 7.35 -27.01
C LEU A 28 13.40 7.44 -26.77
N GLY A 29 12.61 6.99 -27.74
CA GLY A 29 11.16 6.88 -27.65
C GLY A 29 10.72 5.99 -26.51
N TYR A 30 11.30 4.79 -26.43
CA TYR A 30 11.00 3.80 -25.40
C TYR A 30 11.44 4.23 -24.00
N THR A 31 12.67 4.76 -23.86
CA THR A 31 13.28 5.03 -22.54
C THR A 31 12.95 6.41 -21.99
N VAL A 32 12.67 7.41 -22.84
CA VAL A 32 12.47 8.81 -22.41
C VAL A 32 11.11 9.34 -22.82
N LEU A 33 10.78 9.34 -24.11
CA LEU A 33 9.60 10.06 -24.60
C LEU A 33 8.28 9.45 -24.13
N ILE A 34 8.16 8.12 -24.17
CA ILE A 34 6.94 7.44 -23.71
C ILE A 34 6.72 7.65 -22.21
N PRO A 35 7.68 7.36 -21.31
CA PRO A 35 7.50 7.63 -19.89
C PRO A 35 7.12 9.08 -19.59
N GLN A 36 7.78 10.05 -20.23
CA GLN A 36 7.47 11.47 -20.04
C GLN A 36 6.08 11.85 -20.55
N PHE A 37 5.70 11.43 -21.75
CA PHE A 37 4.40 11.76 -22.33
C PHE A 37 3.25 11.10 -21.57
N VAL A 38 3.40 9.81 -21.25
CA VAL A 38 2.41 9.07 -20.45
C VAL A 38 2.31 9.68 -19.06
N GLY A 39 3.44 9.98 -18.43
CA GLY A 39 3.46 10.60 -17.11
C GLY A 39 2.80 11.97 -17.08
N ALA A 40 3.11 12.84 -18.05
CA ALA A 40 2.48 14.16 -18.17
C ALA A 40 0.96 14.04 -18.39
N ASN A 41 0.52 13.13 -19.27
CA ASN A 41 -0.88 12.91 -19.57
C ASN A 41 -1.65 12.33 -18.37
N VAL A 42 -1.04 11.40 -17.62
CA VAL A 42 -1.62 10.86 -16.38
C VAL A 42 -1.72 11.97 -15.35
N ASN A 43 -0.62 12.67 -15.05
CA ASN A 43 -0.62 13.76 -14.07
C ASN A 43 -1.68 14.81 -14.41
N GLN A 44 -1.77 15.23 -15.67
CA GLN A 44 -2.78 16.21 -16.11
C GLN A 44 -4.21 15.72 -15.89
N LYS A 45 -4.51 14.46 -16.21
CA LYS A 45 -5.86 13.88 -16.10
C LYS A 45 -6.27 13.50 -14.68
N MET A 46 -5.30 13.27 -13.79
CA MET A 46 -5.54 12.85 -12.41
C MET A 46 -5.75 14.04 -11.47
N ARG A 47 -5.31 15.25 -11.84
CA ARG A 47 -5.52 16.48 -11.05
C ARG A 47 -6.98 16.62 -10.59
N LEU A 48 -7.15 16.92 -9.31
CA LEU A 48 -8.46 17.23 -8.72
C LEU A 48 -8.81 18.68 -9.04
N ILE A 49 -9.33 18.93 -10.24
CA ILE A 49 -9.82 20.23 -10.71
C ILE A 49 -11.21 20.05 -11.34
N PRO A 50 -12.08 21.08 -11.33
CA PRO A 50 -13.47 20.95 -11.79
C PRO A 50 -13.62 20.48 -13.25
N GLU A 51 -12.63 20.76 -14.10
CA GLU A 51 -12.62 20.38 -15.52
C GLU A 51 -12.33 18.88 -15.73
N ASN A 52 -11.74 18.21 -14.74
CA ASN A 52 -11.32 16.82 -14.85
C ASN A 52 -12.38 15.86 -14.29
N GLU A 53 -12.74 14.83 -15.07
CA GLU A 53 -13.58 13.71 -14.60
C GLU A 53 -13.02 13.00 -13.35
N ALA A 54 -11.73 13.14 -13.08
CA ALA A 54 -11.07 12.55 -11.92
C ALA A 54 -11.64 13.08 -10.59
N LEU A 55 -12.01 14.36 -10.51
CA LEU A 55 -12.57 14.95 -9.28
C LEU A 55 -13.88 14.25 -8.90
N GLU A 56 -14.80 14.11 -9.86
CA GLU A 56 -16.10 13.47 -9.63
C GLU A 56 -15.94 12.00 -9.23
N ARG A 57 -15.02 11.27 -9.88
CA ARG A 57 -14.76 9.85 -9.54
C ARG A 57 -14.08 9.66 -8.19
N TRP A 58 -13.19 10.59 -7.82
CA TRP A 58 -12.53 10.59 -6.52
C TRP A 58 -13.54 10.93 -5.40
N ALA A 59 -14.48 11.84 -5.66
CA ALA A 59 -15.52 12.21 -4.71
C ALA A 59 -16.61 11.14 -4.58
N ASN A 60 -17.00 10.52 -5.69
CA ASN A 60 -18.06 9.51 -5.79
C ASN A 60 -17.50 8.18 -6.30
N TYR A 61 -16.92 7.39 -5.39
CA TYR A 61 -16.44 6.06 -5.72
C TYR A 61 -17.61 5.11 -6.05
N SER A 62 -17.52 4.42 -7.18
CA SER A 62 -18.65 3.66 -7.75
C SER A 62 -18.50 2.14 -7.68
N ASP A 63 -17.29 1.62 -7.47
CA ASP A 63 -17.14 0.18 -7.27
C ASP A 63 -17.61 -0.19 -5.86
N PRO A 64 -18.18 -1.40 -5.67
CA PRO A 64 -18.68 -1.82 -4.38
C PRO A 64 -17.53 -2.08 -3.39
N ILE A 65 -17.70 -1.57 -2.18
CA ILE A 65 -16.84 -1.88 -1.03
C ILE A 65 -17.67 -2.75 -0.08
N TYR A 66 -17.14 -3.90 0.31
CA TYR A 66 -17.79 -4.84 1.20
C TYR A 66 -17.10 -4.79 2.57
N LEU A 67 -17.87 -4.46 3.60
CA LEU A 67 -17.44 -4.53 4.99
C LEU A 67 -17.91 -5.87 5.57
N SER A 68 -16.98 -6.76 5.89
CA SER A 68 -17.26 -8.04 6.54
C SER A 68 -16.84 -7.96 8.00
N ILE A 69 -17.73 -8.33 8.92
CA ILE A 69 -17.47 -8.27 10.36
C ILE A 69 -17.58 -9.68 10.94
N HIS A 70 -16.59 -10.05 11.74
CA HIS A 70 -16.48 -11.34 12.44
C HIS A 70 -16.38 -11.07 13.93
N LEU A 71 -17.26 -11.65 14.74
CA LEU A 71 -17.26 -11.50 16.20
C LEU A 71 -16.70 -12.76 16.87
N PHE A 72 -16.11 -12.60 18.06
CA PHE A 72 -15.62 -13.72 18.86
C PHE A 72 -16.63 -14.06 19.97
N ASN A 73 -17.27 -15.23 19.84
CA ASN A 73 -18.23 -15.77 20.79
C ASN A 73 -17.53 -16.58 21.88
N ILE A 74 -17.70 -16.20 23.14
CA ILE A 74 -17.09 -16.87 24.30
C ILE A 74 -17.97 -18.05 24.72
N THR A 75 -17.38 -19.25 24.75
CA THR A 75 -18.12 -20.51 24.98
C THR A 75 -17.94 -21.11 26.37
N ASN A 76 -16.93 -20.68 27.13
CA ASN A 76 -16.61 -21.16 28.48
C ASN A 76 -16.66 -20.02 29.53
N ILE A 77 -17.82 -19.37 29.63
CA ILE A 77 -18.01 -18.15 30.44
C ILE A 77 -17.57 -18.35 31.90
N GLU A 78 -17.99 -19.44 32.55
CA GLU A 78 -17.67 -19.71 33.96
C GLU A 78 -16.17 -19.90 34.18
N GLU A 79 -15.51 -20.73 33.35
CA GLU A 79 -14.05 -20.93 33.41
C GLU A 79 -13.29 -19.61 33.18
N PHE A 80 -13.78 -18.78 32.26
CA PHE A 80 -13.19 -17.48 31.98
C PHE A 80 -13.36 -16.51 33.17
N ARG A 81 -14.54 -16.49 33.82
CA ARG A 81 -14.80 -15.69 35.02
C ARG A 81 -13.89 -16.09 36.18
N ASP A 82 -13.57 -17.37 36.30
CA ASP A 82 -12.68 -17.93 37.33
C ASP A 82 -11.18 -17.81 36.99
N GLY A 83 -10.83 -17.11 35.91
CA GLY A 83 -9.44 -16.81 35.54
C GLY A 83 -8.81 -17.73 34.49
N GLY A 84 -9.55 -18.73 34.01
CA GLY A 84 -9.13 -19.58 32.90
C GLY A 84 -9.09 -18.83 31.56
N PRO A 85 -8.39 -19.37 30.54
CA PRO A 85 -8.34 -18.75 29.21
C PRO A 85 -9.71 -18.80 28.52
N PRO A 86 -10.17 -17.71 27.87
CA PRO A 86 -11.42 -17.74 27.12
C PRO A 86 -11.28 -18.61 25.88
N ARG A 87 -12.32 -19.39 25.61
CA ARG A 87 -12.52 -20.20 24.41
C ARG A 87 -13.48 -19.48 23.49
N VAL A 88 -12.94 -18.96 22.41
CA VAL A 88 -13.67 -18.18 21.42
C VAL A 88 -14.01 -19.01 20.19
N GLN A 89 -15.20 -18.79 19.66
CA GLN A 89 -15.64 -19.25 18.36
C GLN A 89 -15.93 -18.04 17.48
N GLU A 90 -15.31 -17.98 16.30
CA GLU A 90 -15.63 -16.94 15.33
C GLU A 90 -17.07 -17.11 14.82
N ILE A 91 -17.85 -16.04 14.84
CA ILE A 91 -19.19 -15.95 14.24
C ILE A 91 -19.15 -14.85 13.17
N GLY A 92 -19.53 -15.20 11.96
CA GLY A 92 -19.53 -14.32 10.80
C GLY A 92 -19.09 -15.04 9.52
N PRO A 93 -18.92 -14.31 8.40
CA PRO A 93 -19.05 -12.86 8.31
C PRO A 93 -20.50 -12.37 8.36
N TYR A 94 -20.68 -11.15 8.88
CA TYR A 94 -21.84 -10.31 8.61
C TYR A 94 -21.41 -9.22 7.64
N VAL A 95 -21.97 -9.23 6.44
CA VAL A 95 -21.49 -8.44 5.31
C VAL A 95 -22.42 -7.25 5.05
N TYR A 96 -21.81 -6.08 4.91
CA TYR A 96 -22.48 -4.84 4.58
C TYR A 96 -21.87 -4.23 3.32
N LEU A 97 -22.72 -3.75 2.41
CA LEU A 97 -22.28 -2.88 1.34
C LEU A 97 -22.01 -1.49 1.92
N GLU A 98 -20.75 -1.09 1.89
CA GLU A 98 -20.34 0.27 2.23
C GLU A 98 -20.51 1.17 1.00
N LYS A 99 -21.20 2.30 1.19
CA LYS A 99 -21.22 3.41 0.25
C LYS A 99 -20.49 4.59 0.87
N ARG A 100 -19.50 5.10 0.13
CA ARG A 100 -18.61 6.18 0.52
C ARG A 100 -18.70 7.33 -0.45
N THR A 101 -18.88 8.55 0.06
CA THR A 101 -18.92 9.77 -0.74
C THR A 101 -18.15 10.87 -0.03
N LYS A 102 -17.36 11.65 -0.77
CA LYS A 102 -16.62 12.80 -0.24
C LYS A 102 -17.38 14.07 -0.63
N ARG A 103 -17.85 14.81 0.37
CA ARG A 103 -18.44 16.13 0.15
C ARG A 103 -17.31 17.16 0.19
N VAL A 104 -17.10 17.86 -0.91
CA VAL A 104 -16.13 18.96 -0.98
C VAL A 104 -16.67 20.13 -0.16
N ASP A 105 -15.92 20.53 0.86
CA ASP A 105 -16.26 21.66 1.73
C ASP A 105 -15.55 22.95 1.26
N TYR A 106 -14.33 22.84 0.73
CA TYR A 106 -13.54 23.94 0.17
C TYR A 106 -12.58 23.44 -0.92
N MET A 107 -12.22 24.30 -1.88
CA MET A 107 -11.29 23.96 -2.95
C MET A 107 -10.64 25.20 -3.57
N ASP A 108 -9.33 25.12 -3.83
CA ASP A 108 -8.57 26.05 -4.68
C ASP A 108 -7.62 25.28 -5.63
N GLU A 109 -6.65 25.98 -6.24
CA GLU A 109 -5.67 25.36 -7.16
C GLU A 109 -4.72 24.36 -6.48
N ASN A 110 -4.38 24.57 -5.21
CA ASN A 110 -3.41 23.80 -4.46
C ASN A 110 -4.05 22.73 -3.56
N VAL A 111 -5.16 23.04 -2.90
CA VAL A 111 -5.80 22.18 -1.89
C VAL A 111 -7.28 21.94 -2.13
N ILE A 112 -7.76 20.81 -1.64
CA ILE A 112 -9.18 20.47 -1.53
C ILE A 112 -9.47 19.95 -0.12
N SER A 113 -10.47 20.54 0.52
CA SER A 113 -10.99 20.09 1.82
C SER A 113 -12.31 19.37 1.63
N TYR A 114 -12.45 18.22 2.28
CA TYR A 114 -13.65 17.39 2.16
C TYR A 114 -14.00 16.68 3.46
N SER A 115 -15.29 16.39 3.60
CA SER A 115 -15.87 15.55 4.64
C SER A 115 -16.28 14.21 4.03
N GLU A 116 -15.83 13.10 4.62
CA GLU A 116 -16.21 11.76 4.16
C GLU A 116 -17.54 11.31 4.80
N TYR A 117 -18.45 10.78 3.99
CA TYR A 117 -19.72 10.21 4.43
C TYR A 117 -19.74 8.72 4.11
N LYS A 118 -20.05 7.89 5.10
CA LYS A 118 -20.15 6.43 4.96
C LYS A 118 -21.54 5.94 5.38
N SER A 119 -22.07 5.00 4.62
CA SER A 119 -23.32 4.30 4.96
C SER A 119 -23.17 2.81 4.68
N TYR A 120 -23.85 2.00 5.48
CA TYR A 120 -23.73 0.55 5.46
C TYR A 120 -25.10 -0.08 5.23
N ARG A 121 -25.20 -0.94 4.23
CA ARG A 121 -26.42 -1.70 3.91
C ARG A 121 -26.14 -3.18 4.05
N PHE A 122 -26.79 -3.85 4.99
CA PHE A 122 -26.64 -5.29 5.21
C PHE A 122 -26.98 -6.11 3.96
N LEU A 123 -26.17 -7.16 3.72
CA LEU A 123 -26.33 -8.09 2.61
C LEU A 123 -26.52 -9.53 3.16
N PRO A 124 -27.75 -10.01 3.31
CA PRO A 124 -28.02 -11.34 3.87
C PRO A 124 -27.40 -12.47 3.02
N GLU A 125 -27.36 -12.31 1.69
CA GLU A 125 -26.87 -13.32 0.76
C GLU A 125 -25.36 -13.59 0.83
N PHE A 126 -24.59 -12.67 1.44
CA PHE A 126 -23.16 -12.81 1.68
C PHE A 126 -22.84 -13.07 3.16
N SER A 127 -23.85 -13.11 4.02
CA SER A 127 -23.69 -13.23 5.47
C SER A 127 -23.99 -14.64 5.97
N SER A 128 -23.43 -15.01 7.11
CA SER A 128 -23.64 -16.35 7.70
C SER A 128 -24.98 -16.51 8.41
N GLY A 129 -25.67 -15.40 8.70
CA GLY A 129 -26.98 -15.39 9.35
C GLY A 129 -27.54 -13.97 9.46
N ASP A 130 -28.57 -13.79 10.30
CA ASP A 130 -29.24 -12.50 10.49
C ASP A 130 -28.70 -11.81 11.75
N PRO A 131 -28.05 -10.64 11.62
CA PRO A 131 -27.44 -9.96 12.76
C PRO A 131 -28.44 -9.55 13.84
N LYS A 132 -29.74 -9.44 13.50
CA LYS A 132 -30.79 -9.10 14.46
C LYS A 132 -31.27 -10.29 15.30
N GLU A 133 -31.03 -11.51 14.84
CA GLU A 133 -31.47 -12.75 15.49
C GLU A 133 -30.30 -13.53 16.09
N ASP A 134 -29.15 -13.51 15.42
CA ASP A 134 -27.97 -14.24 15.84
C ASP A 134 -27.39 -13.66 17.13
N ILE A 135 -27.20 -14.53 18.12
CA ILE A 135 -26.75 -14.18 19.46
C ILE A 135 -25.26 -14.47 19.61
N VAL A 136 -24.56 -13.53 20.25
CA VAL A 136 -23.17 -13.66 20.66
C VAL A 136 -23.04 -13.44 22.17
N HIS A 137 -22.23 -14.29 22.79
CA HIS A 137 -21.70 -14.12 24.14
C HIS A 137 -20.36 -13.39 24.02
N ALA A 138 -20.38 -12.06 24.08
CA ALA A 138 -19.23 -11.22 23.83
C ALA A 138 -18.70 -10.60 25.13
N LEU A 139 -17.44 -10.16 25.14
CA LEU A 139 -16.88 -9.40 26.25
C LEU A 139 -17.71 -8.14 26.52
N ASN A 140 -18.03 -7.88 27.79
CA ASN A 140 -18.70 -6.66 28.23
C ASN A 140 -17.71 -5.49 28.24
N VAL A 141 -17.45 -4.93 27.05
CA VAL A 141 -16.49 -3.83 26.86
C VAL A 141 -16.80 -2.62 27.74
N PRO A 142 -18.06 -2.17 27.91
CA PRO A 142 -18.39 -1.08 28.83
C PRO A 142 -17.98 -1.36 30.28
N LEU A 143 -18.28 -2.55 30.81
CA LEU A 143 -17.92 -2.94 32.17
C LEU A 143 -16.40 -2.93 32.37
N VAL A 144 -15.66 -3.56 31.47
CA VAL A 144 -14.18 -3.61 31.51
C VAL A 144 -13.59 -2.20 31.41
N SER A 145 -14.16 -1.33 30.58
CA SER A 145 -13.70 0.04 30.42
C SER A 145 -13.91 0.89 31.68
N VAL A 146 -15.04 0.71 32.38
CA VAL A 146 -15.29 1.36 33.67
C VAL A 146 -14.30 0.86 34.72
N ALA A 147 -14.02 -0.45 34.77
CA ALA A 147 -13.04 -1.02 35.68
C ALA A 147 -11.64 -0.44 35.44
N ASP A 148 -11.14 -0.49 34.20
CA ASP A 148 -9.80 0.04 33.86
C ASP A 148 -9.68 1.55 34.14
N PHE A 149 -10.72 2.33 33.84
CA PHE A 149 -10.74 3.76 34.16
C PHE A 149 -10.63 4.02 35.66
N ILE A 150 -11.29 3.22 36.49
CA ILE A 150 -11.30 3.36 37.94
C ILE A 150 -9.96 2.92 38.54
N GLU A 151 -9.39 1.80 38.09
CA GLU A 151 -8.04 1.37 38.48
C GLU A 151 -6.99 2.45 38.19
N LYS A 152 -7.13 3.21 37.09
CA LYS A 152 -6.25 4.34 36.76
C LYS A 152 -6.52 5.60 37.58
N THR A 153 -7.76 5.80 38.05
CA THR A 153 -8.19 7.06 38.68
C THR A 153 -8.11 7.04 40.21
N ILE A 154 -8.53 5.94 40.86
CA ILE A 154 -8.65 5.83 42.32
C ILE A 154 -7.32 6.00 43.07
N PRO A 155 -6.16 5.57 42.56
CA PRO A 155 -4.88 5.83 43.22
C PRO A 155 -4.60 7.33 43.48
N ASN A 156 -5.22 8.22 42.70
CA ASN A 156 -5.13 9.68 42.92
C ASN A 156 -6.07 10.18 44.05
N PHE A 157 -7.04 9.37 44.47
CA PHE A 157 -8.01 9.67 45.53
C PHE A 157 -8.21 8.48 46.50
N PRO A 158 -7.16 8.02 47.23
CA PRO A 158 -7.23 6.79 48.03
C PRO A 158 -8.32 6.79 49.11
N TRP A 159 -8.67 7.97 49.65
CA TRP A 159 -9.72 8.13 50.66
C TRP A 159 -11.14 7.78 50.16
N LEU A 160 -11.35 7.71 48.84
CA LEU A 160 -12.62 7.32 48.24
C LEU A 160 -12.72 5.83 47.92
N GLU A 161 -11.62 5.08 47.99
CA GLU A 161 -11.53 3.68 47.55
C GLU A 161 -12.60 2.76 48.18
N PRO A 162 -12.82 2.73 49.52
CA PRO A 162 -13.83 1.85 50.12
C PRO A 162 -15.26 2.19 49.70
N VAL A 163 -15.52 3.48 49.45
CA VAL A 163 -16.82 3.98 49.02
C VAL A 163 -17.08 3.56 47.57
N PHE A 164 -16.12 3.75 46.67
CA PHE A 164 -16.25 3.34 45.28
C PHE A 164 -16.39 1.84 45.14
N GLN A 165 -15.61 1.06 45.89
CA GLN A 165 -15.72 -0.40 45.88
C GLN A 165 -17.13 -0.85 46.28
N SER A 166 -17.66 -0.32 47.40
CA SER A 166 -19.00 -0.66 47.87
C SER A 166 -20.09 -0.23 46.89
N VAL A 167 -19.97 0.97 46.32
CA VAL A 167 -20.95 1.52 45.35
C VAL A 167 -20.93 0.71 44.07
N LEU A 168 -19.76 0.43 43.49
CA LEU A 168 -19.67 -0.33 42.25
C LEU A 168 -20.13 -1.77 42.44
N HIS A 169 -19.75 -2.43 43.54
CA HIS A 169 -20.26 -3.78 43.83
C HIS A 169 -21.79 -3.78 43.89
N ALA A 170 -22.39 -2.79 44.58
CA ALA A 170 -23.83 -2.65 44.62
C ALA A 170 -24.45 -2.36 43.23
N LEU A 171 -23.79 -1.56 42.39
CA LEU A 171 -24.25 -1.27 41.03
C LEU A 171 -24.12 -2.49 40.10
N THR A 172 -23.02 -3.23 40.16
CA THR A 172 -22.82 -4.48 39.41
C THR A 172 -23.93 -5.47 39.76
N TYR A 173 -24.24 -5.65 41.05
CA TYR A 173 -25.35 -6.51 41.47
C TYR A 173 -26.72 -5.97 41.05
N LYS A 174 -26.95 -4.65 41.18
CA LYS A 174 -28.22 -4.00 40.81
C LYS A 174 -28.55 -4.15 39.33
N HIS A 175 -27.55 -4.04 38.46
CA HIS A 175 -27.70 -4.09 37.00
C HIS A 175 -27.42 -5.47 36.40
N ASP A 176 -27.18 -6.50 37.23
CA ASP A 176 -26.87 -7.87 36.81
C ASP A 176 -25.71 -7.91 35.79
N GLU A 177 -24.65 -7.16 36.09
CA GLU A 177 -23.50 -7.02 35.20
C GLU A 177 -22.56 -8.21 35.31
N ASP A 178 -22.19 -8.77 34.15
CA ASP A 178 -21.24 -9.86 34.01
C ASP A 178 -20.14 -9.51 32.99
N ILE A 179 -18.99 -10.18 33.10
CA ILE A 179 -17.86 -9.99 32.18
C ILE A 179 -18.20 -10.36 30.73
N VAL A 180 -19.20 -11.23 30.54
CA VAL A 180 -19.73 -11.59 29.24
C VAL A 180 -21.17 -11.11 29.11
N VAL A 181 -21.48 -10.39 28.04
CA VAL A 181 -22.85 -10.00 27.69
C VAL A 181 -23.41 -10.91 26.61
N ARG A 182 -24.72 -11.21 26.74
CA ARG A 182 -25.49 -11.91 25.71
C ARG A 182 -26.27 -10.88 24.89
N ARG A 183 -25.86 -10.66 23.64
CA ARG A 183 -26.45 -9.65 22.75
C ARG A 183 -26.64 -10.19 21.36
N THR A 184 -27.53 -9.58 20.58
CA THR A 184 -27.56 -9.83 19.14
C THR A 184 -26.32 -9.23 18.49
N VAL A 185 -25.97 -9.68 17.29
CA VAL A 185 -24.86 -9.09 16.53
C VAL A 185 -25.14 -7.62 16.18
N ASP A 186 -26.38 -7.27 15.83
CA ASP A 186 -26.75 -5.88 15.53
C ASP A 186 -26.61 -4.97 16.76
N GLU A 187 -26.97 -5.46 17.96
CA GLU A 187 -26.73 -4.77 19.24
C GLU A 187 -25.24 -4.56 19.51
N MET A 188 -24.38 -5.55 19.24
CA MET A 188 -22.94 -5.39 19.41
C MET A 188 -22.31 -4.43 18.38
N LEU A 189 -22.95 -4.24 17.22
CA LEU A 189 -22.41 -3.46 16.11
C LEU A 189 -23.05 -2.07 15.99
N PHE A 190 -24.17 -1.96 15.27
CA PHE A 190 -24.76 -0.71 14.82
C PHE A 190 -25.93 -0.24 15.68
N ALA A 191 -26.82 -1.15 16.08
CA ALA A 191 -27.97 -0.81 16.89
C ALA A 191 -27.52 -0.32 18.27
N GLY A 192 -26.49 -0.93 18.84
CA GLY A 192 -26.04 -0.70 20.20
C GLY A 192 -26.97 -1.32 21.25
N TYR A 193 -26.49 -1.49 22.48
CA TYR A 193 -27.30 -1.84 23.64
C TYR A 193 -27.11 -0.83 24.78
N ASP A 194 -28.15 -0.70 25.61
CA ASP A 194 -28.15 0.27 26.71
C ASP A 194 -27.19 -0.14 27.83
N THR A 195 -26.52 0.84 28.43
CA THR A 195 -25.49 0.63 29.47
C THR A 195 -25.88 1.32 30.79
N PRO A 196 -26.98 0.89 31.44
CA PRO A 196 -27.52 1.56 32.63
C PRO A 196 -26.53 1.57 33.80
N PHE A 197 -25.69 0.53 33.93
CA PHE A 197 -24.57 0.50 34.88
C PHE A 197 -23.60 1.67 34.66
N VAL A 198 -23.13 1.88 33.43
CA VAL A 198 -22.18 2.95 33.10
C VAL A 198 -22.80 4.32 33.36
N VAL A 199 -24.04 4.53 32.91
CA VAL A 199 -24.76 5.79 33.11
C VAL A 199 -24.89 6.12 34.60
N GLU A 200 -25.27 5.14 35.42
CA GLU A 200 -25.42 5.36 36.86
C GLU A 200 -24.08 5.54 37.57
N ALA A 201 -23.08 4.72 37.25
CA ALA A 201 -21.73 4.82 37.80
C ALA A 201 -21.12 6.20 37.53
N VAL A 202 -21.19 6.68 36.29
CA VAL A 202 -20.65 7.99 35.89
C VAL A 202 -21.43 9.13 36.54
N ARG A 203 -22.75 9.02 36.64
CA ARG A 203 -23.58 10.01 37.34
C ARG A 203 -23.21 10.13 38.81
N LEU A 204 -22.95 9.03 39.51
CA LEU A 204 -22.50 9.04 40.90
C LEU A 204 -21.07 9.55 41.02
N ALA A 205 -20.18 9.13 40.13
CA ALA A 205 -18.79 9.56 40.11
C ALA A 205 -18.66 11.08 39.88
N LYS A 206 -19.42 11.67 38.95
CA LYS A 206 -19.46 13.13 38.72
C LYS A 206 -20.01 13.92 39.90
N LYS A 207 -20.86 13.33 40.74
CA LYS A 207 -21.31 13.97 41.98
C LYS A 207 -20.22 14.02 43.04
N ALA A 208 -19.42 12.95 43.14
CA ALA A 208 -18.30 12.89 44.07
C ALA A 208 -17.08 13.70 43.57
N LEU A 209 -16.83 13.66 42.27
CA LEU A 209 -15.70 14.28 41.57
C LEU A 209 -16.20 15.05 40.35
N PRO A 210 -16.62 16.32 40.51
CA PRO A 210 -17.17 17.12 39.40
C PRO A 210 -16.19 17.36 38.24
N SER A 211 -14.88 17.30 38.50
CA SER A 211 -13.82 17.43 37.50
C SER A 211 -13.54 16.14 36.73
N LEU A 212 -14.30 15.07 36.97
CA LEU A 212 -14.09 13.78 36.32
C LEU A 212 -14.53 13.83 34.86
N GLU A 213 -13.55 13.76 33.96
CA GLU A 213 -13.79 13.60 32.53
C GLU A 213 -13.91 12.10 32.19
N PHE A 214 -15.14 11.64 32.06
CA PHE A 214 -15.45 10.33 31.49
C PHE A 214 -16.52 10.50 30.42
N ASP A 215 -16.21 10.05 29.21
CA ASP A 215 -17.12 10.08 28.08
C ASP A 215 -18.10 8.91 28.20
N SER A 216 -19.26 9.19 28.79
CA SER A 216 -20.33 8.20 28.94
C SER A 216 -21.34 8.36 27.82
N HIS A 217 -21.49 7.32 27.01
CA HIS A 217 -22.69 7.13 26.20
C HIS A 217 -23.68 6.28 26.97
N ASP A 218 -24.97 6.50 26.73
CA ASP A 218 -26.06 5.68 27.26
C ASP A 218 -26.13 4.31 26.57
N ARG A 219 -25.56 4.19 25.38
CA ARG A 219 -25.51 2.97 24.57
C ARG A 219 -24.10 2.63 24.15
N PHE A 220 -23.82 1.35 24.00
CA PHE A 220 -22.57 0.82 23.46
C PHE A 220 -22.82 -0.02 22.21
N GLY A 221 -21.99 0.18 21.19
CA GLY A 221 -21.86 -0.68 20.02
C GLY A 221 -20.56 -0.34 19.30
N LEU A 222 -19.89 -1.33 18.71
CA LEU A 222 -18.57 -1.15 18.08
C LEU A 222 -18.61 -0.14 16.93
N LEU A 223 -19.74 -0.06 16.23
CA LEU A 223 -19.98 0.84 15.10
C LEU A 223 -21.18 1.77 15.36
N LEU A 224 -21.47 2.04 16.64
CA LEU A 224 -22.55 2.92 17.04
C LEU A 224 -22.39 4.30 16.38
N ASN A 225 -23.49 4.82 15.83
CA ASN A 225 -23.54 6.11 15.13
C ASN A 225 -22.59 6.25 13.93
N LYS A 226 -22.04 5.15 13.39
CA LYS A 226 -21.20 5.19 12.18
C LYS A 226 -21.99 5.09 10.89
N ASN A 227 -23.23 4.59 10.94
CA ASN A 227 -24.06 4.45 9.75
C ASN A 227 -24.69 5.78 9.36
N GLY A 228 -24.33 6.28 8.18
CA GLY A 228 -24.85 7.53 7.66
C GLY A 228 -24.31 8.77 8.38
N SER A 229 -23.10 8.67 8.95
CA SER A 229 -22.41 9.76 9.62
C SER A 229 -21.34 10.39 8.75
N ILE A 230 -21.05 11.67 9.02
CA ILE A 230 -19.82 12.31 8.56
C ILE A 230 -18.68 11.77 9.43
N ALA A 231 -17.63 11.23 8.81
CA ALA A 231 -16.49 10.63 9.48
C ALA A 231 -15.50 11.71 9.93
N ASP A 232 -14.56 12.06 9.06
CA ASP A 232 -13.50 13.04 9.32
C ASP A 232 -13.45 14.08 8.19
N GLN A 233 -12.92 15.26 8.52
CA GLN A 233 -12.57 16.29 7.56
C GLN A 233 -11.09 16.20 7.21
N TYR A 234 -10.78 16.21 5.92
CA TYR A 234 -9.43 16.17 5.40
C TYR A 234 -9.18 17.37 4.49
N THR A 235 -7.98 17.95 4.56
CA THR A 235 -7.45 18.87 3.55
C THR A 235 -6.29 18.18 2.86
N VAL A 236 -6.37 18.02 1.54
CA VAL A 236 -5.36 17.32 0.74
C VAL A 236 -4.91 18.14 -0.47
N GLY A 237 -3.72 17.85 -1.00
CA GLY A 237 -3.24 18.48 -2.23
C GLY A 237 -4.02 18.03 -3.47
N THR A 238 -4.29 18.96 -4.39
CA THR A 238 -5.01 18.68 -5.66
C THR A 238 -4.13 17.99 -6.71
N GLY A 239 -2.81 18.13 -6.59
CA GLY A 239 -1.83 17.76 -7.62
C GLY A 239 -1.79 18.71 -8.83
N ALA A 240 -2.56 19.79 -8.81
CA ALA A 240 -2.58 20.79 -9.89
C ALA A 240 -1.55 21.90 -9.69
N GLY A 241 -1.44 22.42 -8.47
CA GLY A 241 -0.40 23.36 -8.06
C GLY A 241 0.81 22.69 -7.42
N ASP A 242 1.33 23.28 -6.34
CA ASP A 242 2.62 22.91 -5.74
C ASP A 242 2.54 21.70 -4.79
N LEU A 243 1.33 21.34 -4.37
CA LEU A 243 1.11 20.25 -3.40
C LEU A 243 0.88 18.90 -4.09
N PRO A 244 1.51 17.81 -3.60
CA PRO A 244 1.33 16.48 -4.16
C PRO A 244 -0.13 16.01 -4.10
N PHE A 245 -0.54 15.30 -5.14
CA PHE A 245 -1.88 14.71 -5.27
C PHE A 245 -2.28 13.89 -4.04
N THR A 246 -3.41 14.21 -3.43
CA THR A 246 -4.04 13.52 -2.29
C THR A 246 -3.19 13.38 -1.02
N LYS A 247 -2.03 14.04 -0.97
CA LYS A 247 -1.24 14.11 0.26
C LYS A 247 -2.01 14.91 1.30
N ILE A 248 -2.17 14.36 2.49
CA ILE A 248 -2.86 15.01 3.59
C ILE A 248 -2.00 16.16 4.13
N ILE A 249 -2.63 17.32 4.24
CA ILE A 249 -2.07 18.54 4.82
C ILE A 249 -2.65 18.75 6.21
N GLU A 250 -3.97 18.54 6.35
CA GLU A 250 -4.68 18.65 7.62
C GLU A 250 -5.71 17.53 7.78
N TRP A 251 -5.90 17.10 9.03
CA TRP A 251 -6.99 16.23 9.46
C TRP A 251 -7.71 16.91 10.63
N ASN A 252 -9.02 17.14 10.48
CA ASN A 252 -9.85 17.83 11.46
C ASN A 252 -9.24 19.18 11.92
N GLY A 253 -8.69 19.94 10.96
CA GLY A 253 -8.05 21.24 11.20
C GLY A 253 -6.68 21.17 11.90
N LYS A 254 -6.07 19.99 11.99
CA LYS A 254 -4.75 19.78 12.61
C LYS A 254 -3.74 19.28 11.59
N THR A 255 -2.52 19.81 11.64
CA THR A 255 -1.37 19.37 10.85
C THR A 255 -0.57 18.25 11.53
N GLU A 256 -0.82 18.03 12.82
CA GLU A 256 -0.21 16.97 13.63
C GLU A 256 -1.20 16.41 14.66
N LEU A 257 -0.95 15.19 15.11
CA LEU A 257 -1.77 14.52 16.11
C LEU A 257 -1.42 15.02 17.52
N PRO A 258 -2.39 15.07 18.45
CA PRO A 258 -2.15 15.51 19.81
C PRO A 258 -1.93 14.35 20.80
N TYR A 259 -1.63 13.13 20.34
CA TYR A 259 -1.80 11.91 21.14
C TYR A 259 -0.50 11.28 21.63
N TRP A 260 0.57 11.33 20.83
CA TRP A 260 1.76 10.51 21.03
C TRP A 260 2.89 11.29 21.68
N GLY A 261 3.86 10.57 22.25
CA GLY A 261 4.91 11.14 23.08
C GLY A 261 5.99 11.93 22.33
N SER A 262 5.93 12.03 21.01
CA SER A 262 6.93 12.74 20.20
C SER A 262 6.33 13.33 18.93
N ASP A 263 6.94 14.41 18.43
CA ASP A 263 6.56 15.07 17.18
C ASP A 263 6.57 14.09 16.01
N HIS A 264 7.59 13.22 15.92
CA HIS A 264 7.71 12.20 14.88
C HIS A 264 6.45 11.34 14.78
N CYS A 265 5.94 10.88 15.92
CA CYS A 265 4.83 9.92 15.97
C CYS A 265 3.46 10.60 15.82
N ASN A 266 3.44 11.92 16.04
CA ASN A 266 2.32 12.78 15.78
C ASN A 266 2.24 13.29 14.32
N GLN A 267 3.22 12.99 13.47
CA GLN A 267 3.16 13.39 12.06
C GLN A 267 2.02 12.71 11.31
N ILE A 268 1.32 13.50 10.50
CA ILE A 268 0.31 13.04 9.54
C ILE A 268 0.99 12.95 8.17
N ASN A 269 1.28 11.73 7.73
CA ASN A 269 2.09 11.46 6.55
C ASN A 269 1.29 10.68 5.50
N GLY A 270 1.52 11.02 4.23
CA GLY A 270 0.97 10.28 3.10
C GLY A 270 -0.47 10.66 2.74
N THR A 271 -1.23 9.68 2.24
CA THR A 271 -2.63 9.85 1.82
C THR A 271 -3.57 9.12 2.79
N ASP A 272 -4.88 9.10 2.52
CA ASP A 272 -5.87 8.31 3.27
C ASP A 272 -5.86 6.81 2.89
N GLY A 273 -4.96 6.40 1.99
CA GLY A 273 -4.85 5.03 1.49
C GLY A 273 -5.95 4.59 0.52
N SER A 274 -6.84 5.51 0.09
CA SER A 274 -7.80 5.25 -1.00
C SER A 274 -7.15 5.43 -2.38
N GLN A 275 -6.19 6.34 -2.46
CA GLN A 275 -5.47 6.65 -3.68
C GLN A 275 -4.08 7.22 -3.35
N PHE A 276 -3.14 7.06 -4.27
CA PHE A 276 -1.76 7.51 -4.16
C PHE A 276 -1.38 8.43 -5.33
N PRO A 277 -0.31 9.23 -5.20
CA PRO A 277 0.26 9.94 -6.33
C PRO A 277 0.60 8.97 -7.48
N PRO A 278 0.30 9.34 -8.74
CA PRO A 278 0.64 8.54 -9.92
C PRO A 278 2.16 8.44 -10.11
N LEU A 279 2.59 7.48 -10.95
CA LEU A 279 3.99 7.23 -11.27
C LEU A 279 4.84 6.92 -10.03
N THR A 280 4.27 6.19 -9.09
CA THR A 280 4.97 5.80 -7.87
C THR A 280 6.12 4.84 -8.23
N ASP A 281 7.33 5.16 -7.77
CA ASP A 281 8.50 4.31 -8.03
C ASP A 281 8.31 2.93 -7.41
N LYS A 282 8.72 1.90 -8.15
CA LYS A 282 8.68 0.51 -7.67
C LYS A 282 9.55 0.36 -6.42
N GLY A 283 8.99 -0.22 -5.35
CA GLY A 283 9.73 -0.61 -4.16
C GLY A 283 9.85 0.47 -3.07
N ASN A 284 9.32 1.67 -3.28
CA ASN A 284 9.29 2.69 -2.24
C ASN A 284 8.20 2.39 -1.21
N ARG A 285 8.48 2.68 0.06
CA ARG A 285 7.49 2.63 1.14
C ARG A 285 6.39 3.67 0.88
N LEU A 286 5.13 3.24 0.96
CA LEU A 286 3.98 4.15 0.81
C LEU A 286 3.45 4.53 2.18
N GLN A 287 3.42 5.83 2.46
CA GLN A 287 2.86 6.33 3.72
C GLN A 287 1.35 6.51 3.58
N ILE A 288 0.60 6.12 4.62
CA ILE A 288 -0.81 6.43 4.77
C ILE A 288 -1.09 6.89 6.19
N PHE A 289 -2.02 7.82 6.34
CA PHE A 289 -2.58 8.16 7.65
C PHE A 289 -3.88 7.39 7.85
N SER A 290 -3.94 6.60 8.94
CA SER A 290 -5.16 5.90 9.33
C SER A 290 -5.75 6.54 10.58
N ALA A 291 -6.90 7.20 10.42
CA ALA A 291 -7.65 7.78 11.53
C ALA A 291 -8.18 6.70 12.50
N GLU A 292 -8.43 5.49 12.01
CA GLU A 292 -8.85 4.36 12.84
C GLU A 292 -7.76 3.91 13.82
N LEU A 293 -6.51 3.92 13.34
CA LEU A 293 -5.30 3.57 14.10
C LEU A 293 -4.68 4.77 14.83
N CYS A 294 -5.21 5.98 14.61
CA CYS A 294 -4.71 7.23 15.18
C CYS A 294 -3.23 7.51 14.88
N ARG A 295 -2.69 7.04 13.75
CA ARG A 295 -1.28 7.30 13.37
C ARG A 295 -1.05 7.15 11.88
N SER A 296 0.09 7.67 11.44
CA SER A 296 0.66 7.34 10.13
C SER A 296 1.33 5.97 10.17
N ILE A 297 1.13 5.19 9.11
CA ILE A 297 1.75 3.88 8.89
C ILE A 297 2.35 3.86 7.49
N HIS A 298 3.18 2.85 7.21
CA HIS A 298 3.71 2.63 5.88
C HIS A 298 3.39 1.23 5.38
N LEU A 299 3.32 1.12 4.06
CA LEU A 299 3.16 -0.12 3.33
C LEU A 299 4.46 -0.45 2.61
N GLU A 300 4.78 -1.74 2.51
CA GLU A 300 5.98 -2.24 1.83
C GLU A 300 5.57 -3.06 0.61
N HIS A 301 6.37 -2.96 -0.46
CA HIS A 301 6.15 -3.75 -1.67
C HIS A 301 6.42 -5.22 -1.39
N GLU A 302 5.50 -6.09 -1.79
CA GLU A 302 5.64 -7.54 -1.68
C GLU A 302 5.89 -8.19 -3.05
N SER A 303 5.05 -7.87 -4.04
CA SER A 303 5.09 -8.53 -5.35
C SER A 303 4.43 -7.69 -6.44
N ASP A 304 4.76 -7.97 -7.70
CA ASP A 304 4.02 -7.46 -8.86
C ASP A 304 2.79 -8.35 -9.11
N THR A 305 1.62 -7.74 -9.33
CA THR A 305 0.32 -8.41 -9.47
C THR A 305 -0.43 -7.91 -10.71
N GLU A 306 -1.57 -8.52 -11.01
CA GLU A 306 -2.47 -8.04 -12.07
C GLU A 306 -3.91 -8.05 -11.55
N VAL A 307 -4.66 -6.99 -11.85
CA VAL A 307 -6.09 -6.88 -11.61
C VAL A 307 -6.80 -6.66 -12.94
N LYS A 308 -7.50 -7.70 -13.41
CA LYS A 308 -8.33 -7.67 -14.63
C LYS A 308 -7.55 -7.13 -15.84
N GLY A 309 -6.30 -7.56 -16.06
CA GLY A 309 -5.46 -7.10 -17.19
C GLY A 309 -4.83 -5.72 -17.02
N ILE A 310 -4.78 -5.18 -15.80
CA ILE A 310 -4.01 -3.98 -15.45
C ILE A 310 -2.92 -4.42 -14.48
N GLU A 311 -1.66 -4.10 -14.82
CA GLU A 311 -0.50 -4.33 -13.96
C GLU A 311 -0.61 -3.51 -12.67
N THR A 312 -0.42 -4.18 -11.55
CA THR A 312 -0.46 -3.60 -10.20
C THR A 312 0.73 -4.07 -9.38
N GLN A 313 0.93 -3.43 -8.23
CA GLN A 313 1.92 -3.81 -7.25
C GLN A 313 1.22 -4.06 -5.93
N ARG A 314 1.49 -5.21 -5.34
CA ARG A 314 1.01 -5.56 -4.01
C ARG A 314 1.85 -4.89 -2.95
N TYR A 315 1.18 -4.13 -2.11
CA TYR A 315 1.74 -3.53 -0.91
C TYR A 315 1.06 -4.13 0.32
N THR A 316 1.84 -4.50 1.32
CA THR A 316 1.35 -5.06 2.59
C THR A 316 1.79 -4.21 3.78
N VAL A 317 1.12 -4.41 4.91
CA VAL A 317 1.52 -3.80 6.18
C VAL A 317 2.63 -4.64 6.80
N PRO A 318 3.81 -4.06 7.13
CA PRO A 318 4.91 -4.80 7.74
C PRO A 318 4.61 -5.13 9.21
N ALA A 319 5.17 -6.23 9.70
CA ALA A 319 5.04 -6.65 11.11
C ALA A 319 5.51 -5.56 12.09
N ALA A 320 6.49 -4.75 11.68
CA ALA A 320 7.02 -3.61 12.45
C ALA A 320 5.95 -2.59 12.88
N LEU A 321 4.77 -2.54 12.22
CA LEU A 321 3.65 -1.72 12.69
C LEU A 321 3.17 -2.15 14.08
N TYR A 322 3.13 -3.45 14.32
CA TYR A 322 2.61 -4.07 15.54
C TYR A 322 3.71 -4.47 16.53
N SER A 323 4.98 -4.28 16.18
CA SER A 323 6.11 -4.63 17.03
C SER A 323 6.25 -3.72 18.24
N SER A 324 6.72 -4.32 19.34
CA SER A 324 7.11 -3.66 20.58
C SER A 324 8.21 -2.62 20.35
N ALA A 325 8.42 -1.75 21.34
CA ALA A 325 9.54 -0.81 21.30
C ALA A 325 10.90 -1.53 21.41
N GLU A 326 10.94 -2.71 22.03
CA GLU A 326 12.16 -3.51 22.13
C GLU A 326 12.62 -4.05 20.76
N GLU A 327 11.68 -4.45 19.90
CA GLU A 327 11.98 -4.90 18.54
C GLU A 327 12.18 -3.72 17.57
N VAL A 328 11.38 -2.66 17.73
CA VAL A 328 11.38 -1.48 16.86
C VAL A 328 11.40 -0.22 17.71
N GLU A 329 12.59 0.29 18.00
CA GLU A 329 12.82 1.46 18.86
C GLU A 329 11.96 2.67 18.48
N SER A 330 11.72 2.91 17.18
CA SER A 330 10.88 4.02 16.73
C SER A 330 9.42 3.94 17.20
N ASN A 331 8.97 2.79 17.70
CA ASN A 331 7.62 2.63 18.24
C ASN A 331 7.48 3.11 19.70
N VAL A 332 8.58 3.44 20.41
CA VAL A 332 8.58 3.83 21.83
C VAL A 332 7.63 4.99 22.16
N CYS A 333 7.47 5.93 21.23
CA CYS A 333 6.59 7.10 21.34
C CYS A 333 5.09 6.77 21.31
N TYR A 334 4.71 5.59 20.80
CA TYR A 334 3.32 5.11 20.75
C TYR A 334 2.92 4.40 22.04
N CYS A 335 3.89 4.06 22.89
CA CYS A 335 3.67 3.37 24.14
C CYS A 335 2.99 4.27 25.18
N GLU A 336 2.27 3.66 26.13
CA GLU A 336 1.67 4.41 27.25
C GLU A 336 2.79 4.98 28.14
N SER A 337 3.74 4.12 28.49
CA SER A 337 5.02 4.40 29.16
C SER A 337 6.10 3.49 28.57
N PRO A 338 7.40 3.83 28.69
CA PRO A 338 8.50 3.00 28.16
C PRO A 338 8.44 1.54 28.63
N ASP A 339 8.04 1.30 29.89
CA ASP A 339 7.98 -0.04 30.50
C ASP A 339 6.68 -0.82 30.20
N LYS A 340 5.77 -0.27 29.37
CA LYS A 340 4.46 -0.88 29.04
C LYS A 340 4.29 -1.02 27.53
N CYS A 341 5.26 -1.66 26.90
CA CYS A 341 5.34 -1.79 25.44
C CYS A 341 6.22 -2.94 24.98
N ASP A 342 6.26 -4.02 25.76
CA ASP A 342 7.10 -5.19 25.58
C ASP A 342 6.50 -6.22 24.62
N LEU A 343 5.17 -6.24 24.46
CA LEU A 343 4.47 -7.25 23.67
C LEU A 343 4.26 -6.86 22.20
N SER A 344 4.84 -7.63 21.29
CA SER A 344 4.67 -7.50 19.83
C SER A 344 3.39 -8.19 19.32
N GLY A 345 2.76 -7.59 18.30
CA GLY A 345 1.53 -8.08 17.66
C GLY A 345 0.29 -7.23 17.91
N ILE A 346 0.43 -6.14 18.66
CA ILE A 346 -0.66 -5.27 19.09
C ILE A 346 -0.24 -3.81 19.05
N MET A 347 -1.21 -2.92 19.04
CA MET A 347 -1.02 -1.49 19.15
C MET A 347 -2.03 -0.91 20.13
N ASN A 348 -1.52 -0.31 21.21
CA ASN A 348 -2.34 0.39 22.18
C ASN A 348 -2.78 1.73 21.62
N ILE A 349 -4.10 1.92 21.48
CA ILE A 349 -4.66 3.20 21.02
C ILE A 349 -5.52 3.90 22.08
N SER A 350 -5.36 3.51 23.35
CA SER A 350 -6.08 4.07 24.51
C SER A 350 -5.98 5.61 24.57
N LYS A 351 -4.77 6.16 24.33
CA LYS A 351 -4.50 7.61 24.34
C LYS A 351 -5.40 8.39 23.38
N CYS A 352 -5.58 7.92 22.14
CA CYS A 352 -6.45 8.59 21.18
C CYS A 352 -7.94 8.23 21.33
N ARG A 353 -8.25 7.16 22.08
CA ARG A 353 -9.62 6.69 22.39
C ARG A 353 -10.05 7.06 23.82
N LYS A 354 -9.64 8.25 24.28
CA LYS A 354 -10.06 8.85 25.56
C LYS A 354 -9.88 7.92 26.77
N GLY A 355 -8.80 7.12 26.79
CA GLY A 355 -8.46 6.25 27.91
C GLY A 355 -9.11 4.87 27.91
N LEU A 356 -9.95 4.53 26.92
CA LEU A 356 -10.52 3.18 26.80
C LEU A 356 -9.40 2.13 26.63
N PRO A 357 -9.49 0.93 27.21
CA PRO A 357 -8.45 -0.11 27.15
C PRO A 357 -8.43 -0.86 25.80
N LEU A 358 -8.36 -0.10 24.69
CA LEU A 358 -8.52 -0.61 23.34
C LEU A 358 -7.17 -0.82 22.63
N MET A 359 -7.00 -2.03 22.10
CA MET A 359 -5.80 -2.48 21.40
C MET A 359 -6.16 -2.95 19.99
N MET A 360 -5.38 -2.54 19.00
CA MET A 360 -5.54 -2.95 17.60
C MET A 360 -4.52 -4.02 17.23
N SER A 361 -4.91 -5.00 16.41
CA SER A 361 -4.00 -6.03 15.88
C SER A 361 -4.42 -6.47 14.48
N ALA A 362 -3.62 -7.31 13.82
CA ALA A 362 -4.13 -8.08 12.69
C ALA A 362 -5.04 -9.23 13.20
N PRO A 363 -6.00 -9.72 12.37
CA PRO A 363 -6.92 -10.78 12.78
C PRO A 363 -6.22 -12.04 13.31
N HIS A 364 -6.82 -12.61 14.36
CA HIS A 364 -6.29 -13.73 15.14
C HIS A 364 -4.87 -13.51 15.69
N PHE A 365 -4.46 -12.25 15.87
CA PHE A 365 -3.09 -11.88 16.21
C PHE A 365 -2.06 -12.39 15.19
N TYR A 366 -2.41 -12.40 13.90
CA TYR A 366 -1.43 -12.58 12.83
C TYR A 366 -0.28 -11.58 13.00
N MET A 367 0.97 -12.00 12.74
CA MET A 367 2.20 -11.24 13.02
C MET A 367 2.46 -10.90 14.50
N GLY A 368 1.69 -11.45 15.44
CA GLY A 368 1.91 -11.26 16.87
C GLY A 368 2.69 -12.39 17.53
N GLU A 369 3.13 -12.13 18.76
CA GLU A 369 3.81 -13.13 19.57
C GLU A 369 2.91 -14.34 19.86
N PRO A 370 3.48 -15.56 19.97
CA PRO A 370 2.71 -16.76 20.26
C PRO A 370 1.83 -16.64 21.50
N LYS A 371 2.29 -15.93 22.54
CA LYS A 371 1.56 -15.71 23.79
C LYS A 371 0.16 -15.13 23.56
N LEU A 372 0.00 -14.14 22.68
CA LEU A 372 -1.30 -13.54 22.35
C LEU A 372 -2.30 -14.58 21.84
N SER A 373 -1.84 -15.48 20.97
CA SER A 373 -2.68 -16.53 20.39
C SER A 373 -2.87 -17.73 21.32
N GLN A 374 -1.90 -18.03 22.19
CA GLN A 374 -1.94 -19.15 23.13
C GLN A 374 -2.79 -18.85 24.37
N ASP A 375 -2.90 -17.58 24.75
CA ASP A 375 -3.73 -17.13 25.86
C ASP A 375 -5.24 -17.16 25.56
N ILE A 376 -5.63 -17.45 24.31
CA ILE A 376 -7.02 -17.50 23.86
C ILE A 376 -7.25 -18.78 23.06
N ILE A 377 -8.15 -19.65 23.51
CA ILE A 377 -8.43 -20.92 22.83
C ILE A 377 -9.33 -20.67 21.62
N GLY A 378 -8.91 -21.08 20.43
CA GLY A 378 -9.73 -21.04 19.20
C GLY A 378 -9.17 -20.16 18.08
N LEU A 379 -8.13 -19.38 18.34
CA LEU A 379 -7.49 -18.52 17.33
C LEU A 379 -6.62 -19.34 16.34
N LYS A 380 -6.62 -18.93 15.07
CA LYS A 380 -5.90 -19.61 13.99
C LYS A 380 -5.26 -18.61 13.03
N PRO A 381 -4.17 -17.91 13.42
CA PRO A 381 -3.53 -16.92 12.57
C PRO A 381 -3.00 -17.54 11.27
N THR A 382 -3.42 -17.01 10.12
CA THR A 382 -2.93 -17.42 8.80
C THR A 382 -2.76 -16.21 7.90
N LYS A 383 -1.66 -16.14 7.15
CA LYS A 383 -1.32 -15.02 6.27
C LYS A 383 -2.44 -14.76 5.25
N GLU A 384 -2.89 -15.81 4.56
CA GLU A 384 -3.83 -15.72 3.44
C GLU A 384 -5.16 -15.06 3.84
N LYS A 385 -5.61 -15.32 5.07
CA LYS A 385 -6.88 -14.79 5.58
C LYS A 385 -6.73 -13.46 6.33
N HIS A 386 -5.59 -13.18 6.94
CA HIS A 386 -5.48 -12.11 7.93
C HIS A 386 -4.52 -10.99 7.55
N GLU A 387 -3.78 -11.12 6.44
CA GLU A 387 -2.90 -10.05 5.96
C GLU A 387 -3.69 -8.89 5.34
N THR A 388 -3.31 -7.65 5.67
CA THR A 388 -3.78 -6.47 4.94
C THR A 388 -2.94 -6.26 3.69
N PHE A 389 -3.59 -6.10 2.53
CA PHE A 389 -2.90 -5.80 1.27
C PHE A 389 -3.67 -4.83 0.38
N LEU A 390 -2.93 -4.09 -0.44
CA LEU A 390 -3.42 -3.20 -1.49
C LEU A 390 -2.67 -3.51 -2.79
N ASP A 391 -3.41 -3.76 -3.88
CA ASP A 391 -2.88 -3.87 -5.24
C ASP A 391 -3.07 -2.52 -5.95
N ILE A 392 -1.95 -1.82 -6.18
CA ILE A 392 -1.91 -0.43 -6.64
C ILE A 392 -1.34 -0.36 -8.06
N SER A 393 -2.02 0.35 -8.95
CA SER A 393 -1.50 0.63 -10.30
C SER A 393 -0.35 1.65 -10.22
N SER A 394 0.90 1.25 -10.48
CA SER A 394 2.06 2.15 -10.43
C SER A 394 1.94 3.33 -11.39
N MET A 395 1.20 3.15 -12.50
CA MET A 395 1.00 4.21 -13.48
C MET A 395 0.10 5.32 -12.93
N THR A 396 -0.98 4.98 -12.22
CA THR A 396 -2.05 5.93 -11.86
C THR A 396 -2.16 6.19 -10.36
N GLY A 397 -1.51 5.39 -9.51
CA GLY A 397 -1.67 5.42 -8.05
C GLY A 397 -3.05 4.96 -7.57
N LEU A 398 -3.85 4.35 -8.44
CA LEU A 398 -5.18 3.83 -8.08
C LEU A 398 -5.07 2.49 -7.39
N VAL A 399 -5.76 2.33 -6.26
CA VAL A 399 -5.98 1.05 -5.61
C VAL A 399 -7.05 0.30 -6.39
N LEU A 400 -6.71 -0.84 -7.00
CA LEU A 400 -7.63 -1.62 -7.85
C LEU A 400 -8.16 -2.87 -7.16
N ARG A 401 -7.47 -3.35 -6.13
CA ARG A 401 -7.95 -4.44 -5.26
C ARG A 401 -7.34 -4.25 -3.89
N ALA A 402 -8.13 -4.39 -2.84
CA ALA A 402 -7.63 -4.30 -1.47
C ALA A 402 -8.44 -5.18 -0.52
N ALA A 403 -7.77 -5.63 0.54
CA ALA A 403 -8.41 -6.15 1.73
C ALA A 403 -7.71 -5.50 2.94
N LYS A 404 -8.40 -4.55 3.58
CA LYS A 404 -7.95 -3.93 4.82
C LYS A 404 -8.54 -4.71 5.97
N ARG A 405 -7.70 -5.21 6.87
CA ARG A 405 -8.09 -6.13 7.94
C ARG A 405 -7.57 -5.65 9.28
N LEU A 406 -8.47 -5.51 10.24
CA LEU A 406 -8.14 -5.01 11.58
C LEU A 406 -8.94 -5.78 12.63
N GLN A 407 -8.30 -6.08 13.76
CA GLN A 407 -8.93 -6.69 14.91
C GLN A 407 -8.97 -5.72 16.09
N ILE A 408 -10.13 -5.64 16.73
CA ILE A 408 -10.39 -4.87 17.93
C ILE A 408 -10.24 -5.82 19.12
N ASN A 409 -9.39 -5.42 20.07
CA ASN A 409 -9.13 -6.18 21.28
C ASN A 409 -9.25 -5.27 22.49
N ILE A 410 -9.58 -5.87 23.63
CA ILE A 410 -9.69 -5.19 24.91
C ILE A 410 -8.74 -5.87 25.90
N GLU A 411 -7.95 -5.07 26.59
CA GLU A 411 -7.13 -5.56 27.70
C GLU A 411 -8.02 -5.74 28.93
N VAL A 412 -8.10 -6.98 29.43
CA VAL A 412 -8.83 -7.34 30.66
C VAL A 412 -7.80 -7.54 31.77
N LYS A 413 -8.08 -7.01 32.96
CA LYS A 413 -7.25 -7.11 34.16
C LYS A 413 -8.11 -7.47 35.37
N PRO A 414 -7.53 -8.12 36.39
CA PRO A 414 -8.19 -8.26 37.68
C PRO A 414 -8.62 -6.89 38.23
N SER A 415 -9.79 -6.81 38.85
CA SER A 415 -10.24 -5.59 39.52
C SER A 415 -10.95 -5.89 40.83
N LEU A 416 -10.58 -5.16 41.89
CA LEU A 416 -11.22 -5.27 43.21
C LEU A 416 -12.56 -4.51 43.30
N TYR A 417 -12.87 -3.68 42.29
CA TYR A 417 -14.07 -2.85 42.27
C TYR A 417 -15.25 -3.50 41.55
N VAL A 418 -14.97 -4.41 40.62
CA VAL A 418 -15.98 -5.13 39.83
C VAL A 418 -15.86 -6.63 40.15
N PRO A 419 -16.80 -7.20 40.92
CA PRO A 419 -16.69 -8.58 41.41
C PRO A 419 -16.47 -9.64 40.32
N THR A 420 -17.10 -9.46 39.15
CA THR A 420 -16.97 -10.40 38.03
C THR A 420 -15.61 -10.34 37.33
N LEU A 421 -14.78 -9.37 37.68
CA LEU A 421 -13.39 -9.23 37.25
C LEU A 421 -12.38 -9.57 38.36
N GLU A 422 -12.80 -10.02 39.54
CA GLU A 422 -11.86 -10.22 40.66
C GLU A 422 -10.84 -11.33 40.40
N ASN A 423 -11.30 -12.45 39.83
CA ASN A 423 -10.50 -13.66 39.62
C ASN A 423 -9.91 -13.77 38.20
N VAL A 424 -10.18 -12.81 37.32
CA VAL A 424 -9.72 -12.91 35.93
C VAL A 424 -8.21 -12.73 35.83
N THR A 425 -7.60 -13.40 34.87
CA THR A 425 -6.17 -13.19 34.56
C THR A 425 -6.00 -12.09 33.53
N THR A 426 -4.95 -11.29 33.66
CA THR A 426 -4.61 -10.26 32.66
C THR A 426 -4.40 -10.88 31.28
N ARG A 427 -5.26 -10.52 30.31
CA ARG A 427 -5.22 -11.02 28.92
C ARG A 427 -5.73 -9.96 27.95
N ILE A 428 -5.29 -10.04 26.70
CA ILE A 428 -5.81 -9.22 25.60
C ILE A 428 -6.83 -10.06 24.83
N ILE A 429 -8.11 -9.70 24.97
CA ILE A 429 -9.22 -10.50 24.46
C ILE A 429 -9.73 -9.89 23.17
N PRO A 430 -9.78 -10.67 22.07
CA PRO A 430 -10.31 -10.18 20.81
C PRO A 430 -11.84 -10.11 20.87
N VAL A 431 -12.42 -9.01 20.40
CA VAL A 431 -13.88 -8.80 20.40
C VAL A 431 -14.46 -9.05 19.02
N ALA A 432 -13.84 -8.44 18.01
CA ALA A 432 -14.22 -8.60 16.61
C ALA A 432 -13.03 -8.30 15.70
N TRP A 433 -13.07 -8.83 14.48
CA TRP A 433 -12.22 -8.35 13.40
C TRP A 433 -13.05 -8.00 12.16
N ILE A 434 -12.54 -7.06 11.38
CA ILE A 434 -13.25 -6.38 10.31
C ILE A 434 -12.39 -6.46 9.05
N GLU A 435 -13.02 -6.79 7.91
CA GLU A 435 -12.44 -6.71 6.58
C GLU A 435 -13.19 -5.65 5.75
N GLU A 436 -12.49 -4.62 5.28
CA GLU A 436 -12.95 -3.76 4.19
C GLU A 436 -12.33 -4.28 2.89
N ARG A 437 -13.14 -4.88 2.03
CA ARG A 437 -12.71 -5.49 0.77
C ARG A 437 -13.29 -4.78 -0.44
N MET A 438 -12.45 -4.56 -1.43
CA MET A 438 -12.85 -3.98 -2.70
C MET A 438 -12.05 -4.56 -3.87
N GLU A 439 -12.68 -4.62 -5.03
CA GLU A 439 -12.02 -4.94 -6.30
C GLU A 439 -12.70 -4.16 -7.43
N ALA A 440 -11.89 -3.46 -8.22
CA ALA A 440 -12.33 -2.64 -9.33
C ALA A 440 -13.21 -3.42 -10.33
N THR A 441 -14.31 -2.82 -10.78
CA THR A 441 -15.24 -3.48 -11.70
C THR A 441 -14.65 -3.63 -13.11
N VAL A 442 -15.23 -4.54 -13.91
CA VAL A 442 -14.83 -4.74 -15.31
C VAL A 442 -15.08 -3.47 -16.14
N SER A 443 -16.16 -2.74 -15.86
CA SER A 443 -16.47 -1.46 -16.50
C SER A 443 -15.41 -0.41 -16.18
N PHE A 444 -15.04 -0.23 -14.90
CA PHE A 444 -14.02 0.73 -14.51
C PHE A 444 -12.64 0.38 -15.08
N THR A 445 -12.22 -0.87 -14.95
CA THR A 445 -10.93 -1.34 -15.51
C THR A 445 -10.91 -1.28 -17.04
N GLY A 446 -12.03 -1.53 -17.72
CA GLY A 446 -12.18 -1.32 -19.15
C GLY A 446 -11.89 0.13 -19.58
N LEU A 447 -12.50 1.09 -18.87
CA LEU A 447 -12.26 2.52 -19.12
C LEU A 447 -10.79 2.91 -18.91
N LEU A 448 -10.15 2.42 -17.84
CA LEU A 448 -8.72 2.66 -17.60
C LEU A 448 -7.85 2.10 -18.72
N LYS A 449 -8.18 0.90 -19.21
CA LYS A 449 -7.45 0.29 -20.33
C LYS A 449 -7.56 1.11 -21.59
N GLU A 450 -8.74 1.62 -21.92
CA GLU A 450 -8.95 2.42 -23.13
C GLU A 450 -8.31 3.79 -23.04
N LYS A 451 -8.46 4.48 -21.91
CA LYS A 451 -7.95 5.84 -21.75
C LYS A 451 -6.43 5.92 -21.53
N LEU A 452 -5.80 4.87 -20.95
CA LEU A 452 -4.40 4.92 -20.53
C LEU A 452 -3.55 3.74 -21.01
N VAL A 453 -3.98 2.48 -20.81
CA VAL A 453 -3.14 1.30 -21.08
C VAL A 453 -2.94 1.04 -22.57
N ARG A 454 -4.00 1.08 -23.39
CA ARG A 454 -3.92 0.84 -24.84
C ARG A 454 -3.06 1.89 -25.56
N PRO A 455 -3.24 3.22 -25.33
CA PRO A 455 -2.36 4.23 -25.93
C PRO A 455 -0.89 4.04 -25.55
N ARG A 456 -0.61 3.74 -24.26
CA ARG A 456 0.74 3.44 -23.78
C ARG A 456 1.34 2.24 -24.50
N ASN A 457 0.61 1.12 -24.51
CA ASN A 457 1.10 -0.12 -25.12
C ASN A 457 1.27 0.02 -26.63
N PHE A 458 0.40 0.78 -27.31
CA PHE A 458 0.55 1.11 -28.72
C PHE A 458 1.83 1.91 -28.97
N ALA A 459 2.09 2.96 -28.18
CA ALA A 459 3.32 3.74 -28.29
C ALA A 459 4.57 2.86 -28.05
N ILE A 460 4.54 2.00 -27.02
CA ILE A 460 5.60 1.04 -26.72
C ILE A 460 5.83 0.10 -27.90
N ALA A 461 4.77 -0.44 -28.50
CA ALA A 461 4.87 -1.33 -29.65
C ALA A 461 5.50 -0.63 -30.86
N VAL A 462 5.11 0.61 -31.16
CA VAL A 462 5.69 1.41 -32.24
C VAL A 462 7.19 1.67 -32.01
N CYS A 463 7.57 2.09 -30.80
CA CYS A 463 8.99 2.30 -30.47
C CYS A 463 9.80 0.99 -30.51
N SER A 464 9.24 -0.10 -29.98
CA SER A 464 9.88 -1.42 -30.01
C SER A 464 10.08 -1.91 -31.45
N LEU A 465 9.10 -1.69 -32.33
CA LEU A 465 9.23 -2.01 -33.75
C LEU A 465 10.30 -1.16 -34.44
N ALA A 466 10.40 0.13 -34.10
CA ALA A 466 11.47 1.00 -34.60
C ALA A 466 12.86 0.51 -34.16
N VAL A 467 13.02 0.08 -32.90
CA VAL A 467 14.26 -0.54 -32.40
C VAL A 467 14.58 -1.82 -33.18
N LEU A 468 13.60 -2.71 -33.38
CA LEU A 468 13.81 -3.96 -34.11
C LEU A 468 14.20 -3.73 -35.57
N ILE A 469 13.45 -2.87 -36.29
CA ILE A 469 13.71 -2.58 -37.70
C ILE A 469 15.06 -1.87 -37.87
N GLY A 470 15.32 -0.83 -37.08
CA GLY A 470 16.57 -0.06 -37.15
C GLY A 470 17.78 -0.91 -36.76
N GLY A 471 17.66 -1.77 -35.75
CA GLY A 471 18.71 -2.69 -35.34
C GLY A 471 19.02 -3.73 -36.42
N LEU A 472 17.98 -4.37 -36.96
CA LEU A 472 18.14 -5.37 -38.02
C LEU A 472 18.73 -4.77 -39.30
N SER A 473 18.25 -3.60 -39.74
CA SER A 473 18.80 -2.96 -40.94
C SER A 473 20.24 -2.49 -40.73
N THR A 474 20.60 -2.03 -39.52
CA THR A 474 21.99 -1.69 -39.16
C THR A 474 22.90 -2.91 -39.29
N VAL A 475 22.50 -4.06 -38.74
CA VAL A 475 23.26 -5.31 -38.85
C VAL A 475 23.39 -5.75 -40.32
N ILE A 476 22.31 -5.71 -41.09
CA ILE A 476 22.33 -6.08 -42.51
C ILE A 476 23.30 -5.19 -43.28
N VAL A 477 23.28 -3.87 -43.07
CA VAL A 477 24.17 -2.93 -43.77
C VAL A 477 25.64 -3.16 -43.40
N ILE A 478 25.93 -3.47 -42.12
CA ILE A 478 27.28 -3.82 -41.67
C ILE A 478 27.74 -5.12 -42.35
N VAL A 479 26.93 -6.18 -42.33
CA VAL A 479 27.25 -7.47 -42.94
C VAL A 479 27.48 -7.31 -44.45
N VAL A 480 26.61 -6.57 -45.16
CA VAL A 480 26.78 -6.29 -46.58
C VAL A 480 28.08 -5.53 -46.84
N SER A 481 28.41 -4.55 -46.01
CA SER A 481 29.66 -3.79 -46.12
C SER A 481 30.88 -4.71 -45.91
N CYS A 482 30.87 -5.55 -44.87
CA CYS A 482 31.93 -6.52 -44.61
C CYS A 482 32.11 -7.56 -45.72
N ILE A 483 31.01 -8.16 -46.22
CA ILE A 483 31.06 -9.13 -47.34
C ILE A 483 31.64 -8.46 -48.58
N ARG A 484 31.25 -7.22 -48.84
CA ARG A 484 31.72 -6.47 -49.99
C ARG A 484 33.21 -6.18 -49.88
N ASP A 485 33.67 -5.72 -48.73
CA ASP A 485 35.09 -5.45 -48.47
C ASP A 485 35.94 -6.73 -48.52
N ALA A 486 35.41 -7.85 -48.03
CA ALA A 486 36.05 -9.17 -48.15
C ALA A 486 36.15 -9.65 -49.61
N LYS A 487 35.10 -9.46 -50.43
CA LYS A 487 35.15 -9.74 -51.88
C LYS A 487 36.15 -8.83 -52.59
N TYR A 488 36.27 -7.57 -52.17
CA TYR A 488 37.26 -6.65 -52.72
C TYR A 488 38.69 -7.08 -52.41
N PHE A 489 38.99 -7.47 -51.17
CA PHE A 489 40.30 -7.99 -50.78
C PHE A 489 40.70 -9.20 -51.63
N LYS A 490 39.76 -10.15 -51.82
CA LYS A 490 39.95 -11.31 -52.70
C LYS A 490 40.19 -10.94 -54.18
N SER A 491 39.55 -9.88 -54.68
CA SER A 491 39.73 -9.41 -56.06
C SER A 491 41.04 -8.64 -56.30
N PHE A 492 41.62 -8.09 -55.23
CA PHE A 492 42.89 -7.36 -55.28
C PHE A 492 44.08 -8.33 -55.31
N ASP A 493 44.02 -9.40 -54.51
CA ASP A 493 44.98 -10.52 -54.58
C ASP A 493 45.00 -11.19 -55.97
N LEU A 494 43.82 -11.37 -56.59
CA LEU A 494 43.71 -11.98 -57.94
C LEU A 494 44.25 -11.09 -59.08
N LYS A 495 44.45 -9.78 -58.86
CA LYS A 495 45.04 -8.87 -59.86
C LYS A 495 46.52 -8.57 -59.62
N ALA A 496 47.09 -9.00 -58.49
CA ALA A 496 48.50 -8.82 -58.19
C ALA A 496 49.42 -9.90 -58.82
N ILE A 497 48.87 -10.88 -59.55
CA ILE A 497 49.65 -11.90 -60.25
C ILE A 497 49.07 -12.13 -61.66
N SER A 498 49.65 -11.46 -62.65
CA SER A 498 49.63 -11.88 -64.07
C SER A 498 50.66 -11.04 -64.83
N ALA A 499 51.94 -11.34 -64.62
CA ALA A 499 53.03 -10.91 -65.48
C ALA A 499 53.32 -12.03 -66.50
N ASP A 500 52.38 -12.23 -67.43
CA ASP A 500 52.56 -13.08 -68.61
C ASP A 500 52.08 -12.28 -69.83
N ASP A 501 52.72 -11.14 -70.05
CA ASP A 501 52.76 -10.51 -71.36
C ASP A 501 54.16 -9.94 -71.56
N VAL A 502 54.77 -10.28 -72.69
CA VAL A 502 56.16 -10.00 -73.15
C VAL A 502 57.09 -11.24 -73.12
N ARG A 503 56.76 -12.23 -73.97
CA ARG A 503 57.74 -13.09 -74.63
C ARG A 503 57.86 -12.68 -76.10
N GLY A 504 58.87 -11.88 -76.37
CA GLY A 504 59.34 -11.51 -77.71
C GLY A 504 60.76 -10.95 -77.58
N ALA A 505 61.74 -11.83 -77.38
CA ALA A 505 63.17 -11.50 -77.29
C ALA A 505 63.77 -11.25 -78.70
N PRO A 506 64.93 -10.57 -78.82
CA PRO A 506 66.24 -11.18 -78.50
C PRO A 506 67.11 -10.27 -77.60
N GLU A 507 67.64 -10.71 -76.46
CA GLU A 507 68.79 -11.62 -76.17
C GLU A 507 70.11 -10.84 -75.94
N LYS A 508 70.70 -11.01 -74.73
CA LYS A 508 72.13 -10.83 -74.35
C LYS A 508 72.95 -9.83 -75.18
N THR A 509 73.52 -8.79 -74.58
CA THR A 509 74.66 -8.94 -73.65
C THR A 509 74.27 -8.73 -72.20
N ARG A 510 74.52 -9.75 -71.36
CA ARG A 510 74.37 -9.73 -69.91
C ARG A 510 75.37 -8.75 -69.28
N GLU A 511 74.87 -7.73 -68.58
CA GLU A 511 75.43 -7.29 -67.30
C GLU A 511 74.32 -6.57 -66.49
N ASN A 512 73.94 -7.20 -65.38
CA ASN A 512 73.27 -6.66 -64.19
C ASN A 512 71.93 -5.92 -64.37
N LEU A 513 70.86 -6.71 -64.38
CA LEU A 513 69.48 -6.31 -64.08
C LEU A 513 69.03 -7.14 -62.88
N GLU A 514 68.77 -6.51 -61.73
CA GLU A 514 67.88 -7.04 -60.70
C GLU A 514 67.52 -5.92 -59.70
N GLU A 515 66.59 -5.04 -60.09
CA GLU A 515 65.75 -4.30 -59.13
C GLU A 515 64.34 -4.20 -59.73
N ALA A 516 63.46 -5.12 -59.32
CA ALA A 516 62.03 -4.99 -59.55
C ALA A 516 61.42 -4.20 -58.37
N THR A 517 61.13 -2.92 -58.59
CA THR A 517 60.45 -2.08 -57.60
C THR A 517 58.94 -2.29 -57.69
N LEU A 518 58.35 -2.98 -56.71
CA LEU A 518 56.89 -3.05 -56.54
C LEU A 518 56.41 -1.84 -55.73
N SER A 519 55.79 -0.85 -56.40
CA SER A 519 55.13 0.26 -55.71
C SER A 519 53.64 -0.05 -55.50
N LEU A 520 53.23 -0.29 -54.26
CA LEU A 520 51.81 -0.33 -53.89
C LEU A 520 51.42 1.04 -53.31
N LYS A 521 50.54 1.76 -54.01
CA LYS A 521 49.92 2.99 -53.51
C LYS A 521 48.63 2.66 -52.76
N ASN A 522 48.65 2.84 -51.43
CA ASN A 522 47.46 3.12 -50.65
C ASN A 522 47.62 4.55 -50.09
N GLY A 523 46.53 5.29 -49.85
CA GLY A 523 46.56 6.73 -49.53
C GLY A 523 47.71 7.18 -48.59
N SER A 524 48.33 8.31 -48.96
CA SER A 524 49.41 9.09 -48.31
C SER A 524 50.68 8.39 -47.80
N GLU A 525 50.80 7.07 -47.78
CA GLU A 525 52.02 6.38 -47.33
C GLU A 525 52.54 5.38 -48.37
N THR A 526 53.85 5.45 -48.65
CA THR A 526 54.55 4.52 -49.54
C THR A 526 55.33 3.53 -48.68
N ILE A 527 54.90 2.27 -48.66
CA ILE A 527 55.65 1.21 -47.97
C ILE A 527 56.59 0.57 -48.99
N VAL A 528 57.90 0.70 -48.77
CA VAL A 528 58.94 0.03 -49.56
C VAL A 528 59.32 -1.25 -48.83
N VAL A 529 58.96 -2.41 -49.38
CA VAL A 529 59.41 -3.71 -48.87
C VAL A 529 60.65 -4.12 -49.65
N THR A 530 61.80 -4.15 -48.98
CA THR A 530 63.05 -4.70 -49.51
C THR A 530 63.24 -6.10 -48.93
N THR A 531 63.13 -7.14 -49.75
CA THR A 531 63.56 -8.49 -49.38
C THR A 531 65.05 -8.63 -49.68
N ARG A 532 65.86 -8.83 -48.65
CA ARG A 532 67.28 -9.16 -48.77
C ARG A 532 67.39 -10.69 -48.65
N ASN A 533 68.09 -11.32 -49.61
CA ASN A 533 68.26 -12.77 -49.73
C ASN A 533 68.47 -13.50 -48.39
N GLY A 534 67.68 -14.55 -48.15
CA GLY A 534 68.08 -15.68 -47.30
C GLY A 534 67.35 -15.90 -45.98
N THR A 535 66.00 -15.84 -45.95
CA THR A 535 65.05 -16.80 -45.33
C THR A 535 63.64 -16.32 -45.56
#